data_AF-A0A1J3DD36-F1
#
_entry.id   AF-A0A1J3DD36-F1
#
_cell.length_a   1.000
_cell.length_b   1.000
_cell.length_c   1.000
_cell.angle_alpha   90.00
_cell.angle_beta   90.00
_cell.angle_gamma   90.00
#
_symmetry.space_group_name_H-M   'P 1'
#
loop_
_entity.id
_entity.type
_entity.pdbx_description
1 polymer ?
#
loop_
_entity_poly.entity_id
_entity_poly.type
_entity_poly.pdbx_seq_one_letter_code
_entity_poly.pdbx_strand_id
1 'polypeptide(L)'
;WASNQTSRQKAIQDLQKMRSEKLEKLSDIHRTPESQLKFITEAWLQIIECRRVLKWTYAYGYYLPDHDKRQFFEYLQGEAESGLERLHKCVEKELEVFEVAEVPSEDFNQFRTKLTGLTSITKTYFENLMKALENGLADVDSKGASSKSTTNAISPIKAKGGGKGKGGSKNGGSSRNPDDK
;
A
#
# COMPACT_ATOMS: atom_id res chain seq x y z
N TRP A 1 -11.48 5.43 -16.51
CA TRP A 1 -10.85 4.38 -17.37
C TRP A 1 -9.91 4.92 -18.45
N ALA A 2 -10.28 5.94 -19.25
CA ALA A 2 -9.53 6.32 -20.47
C ALA A 2 -8.05 6.66 -20.24
N SER A 3 -7.72 7.46 -19.22
CA SER A 3 -6.34 7.80 -18.85
C SER A 3 -5.46 6.54 -18.66
N ASN A 4 -5.95 5.52 -17.95
CA ASN A 4 -5.22 4.27 -17.75
C ASN A 4 -4.98 3.48 -19.05
N GLN A 5 -5.86 3.59 -20.05
CA GLN A 5 -5.60 3.00 -21.38
C GLN A 5 -4.44 3.72 -22.09
N THR A 6 -4.40 5.05 -22.05
CA THR A 6 -3.33 5.86 -22.66
C THR A 6 -1.99 5.62 -21.97
N SER A 7 -1.97 5.69 -20.63
CA SER A 7 -0.76 5.43 -19.84
C SER A 7 -0.25 3.99 -20.00
N ARG A 8 -1.15 3.00 -20.17
CA ARG A 8 -0.76 1.63 -20.54
C ARG A 8 -0.09 1.57 -21.90
N GLN A 9 -0.61 2.28 -22.90
CA GLN A 9 -0.04 2.29 -24.24
C GLN A 9 1.36 2.92 -24.26
N LYS A 10 1.56 4.00 -23.48
CA LYS A 10 2.88 4.61 -23.26
C LYS A 10 3.84 3.60 -22.61
N ALA A 11 3.45 2.98 -21.50
CA ALA A 11 4.28 1.99 -20.80
C ALA A 11 4.67 0.78 -21.68
N ILE A 12 3.83 0.38 -22.65
CA ILE A 12 4.18 -0.64 -23.66
C ILE A 12 5.29 -0.12 -24.60
N GLN A 13 5.20 1.12 -25.08
CA GLN A 13 6.22 1.74 -25.94
C GLN A 13 7.55 1.92 -25.17
N ASP A 14 7.47 2.37 -23.92
CA ASP A 14 8.63 2.52 -23.04
C ASP A 14 9.30 1.15 -22.76
N LEU A 15 8.53 0.08 -22.50
CA LEU A 15 9.05 -1.29 -22.38
C LEU A 15 9.70 -1.79 -23.68
N GLN A 16 9.13 -1.49 -24.85
CA GLN A 16 9.72 -1.83 -26.14
C GLN A 16 11.09 -1.15 -26.29
N LYS A 17 11.14 0.17 -26.09
CA LYS A 17 12.39 0.96 -26.13
C LYS A 17 13.42 0.48 -25.12
N MET A 18 12.98 0.13 -23.90
CA MET A 18 13.86 -0.45 -22.88
C MET A 18 14.57 -1.70 -23.41
N ARG A 19 13.82 -2.61 -24.05
CA ARG A 19 14.34 -3.88 -24.56
C ARG A 19 15.18 -3.75 -25.83
N SER A 20 14.89 -2.78 -26.70
CA SER A 20 15.57 -2.64 -27.99
C SER A 20 16.81 -1.74 -27.96
N GLU A 21 16.92 -0.82 -26.99
CA GLU A 21 17.97 0.22 -26.98
C GLU A 21 18.66 0.36 -25.62
N LYS A 22 17.91 0.34 -24.51
CA LYS A 22 18.43 0.81 -23.22
C LYS A 22 19.08 -0.28 -22.37
N LEU A 23 18.63 -1.54 -22.47
CA LEU A 23 19.20 -2.65 -21.69
C LEU A 23 20.66 -2.95 -22.07
N GLU A 24 20.98 -3.00 -23.36
CA GLU A 24 22.36 -3.16 -23.86
C GLU A 24 23.25 -2.02 -23.34
N LYS A 25 22.81 -0.76 -23.50
CA LYS A 25 23.53 0.41 -22.98
C LYS A 25 23.78 0.35 -21.48
N LEU A 26 22.77 -0.03 -20.68
CA LEU A 26 22.91 -0.19 -19.23
C LEU A 26 23.85 -1.35 -18.85
N SER A 27 23.83 -2.45 -19.63
CA SER A 27 24.74 -3.58 -19.46
C SER A 27 26.19 -3.15 -19.67
N ASP A 28 26.46 -2.35 -20.70
CA ASP A 28 27.78 -1.80 -20.99
C ASP A 28 28.29 -0.81 -19.94
N ILE A 29 27.45 0.16 -19.54
CA ILE A 29 27.83 1.17 -18.53
C ILE A 29 28.12 0.51 -17.19
N HIS A 30 27.20 -0.32 -16.68
CA HIS A 30 27.27 -0.90 -15.32
C HIS A 30 27.92 -2.28 -15.28
N ARG A 31 28.53 -2.73 -16.39
CA ARG A 31 29.23 -4.02 -16.54
C ARG A 31 28.43 -5.21 -16.03
N THR A 32 27.11 -5.16 -16.23
CA THR A 32 26.13 -6.07 -15.64
C THR A 32 25.36 -6.77 -16.75
N PRO A 33 25.47 -8.11 -16.93
CA PRO A 33 24.80 -8.82 -18.01
C PRO A 33 23.30 -8.55 -18.04
N GLU A 34 22.71 -8.39 -19.23
CA GLU A 34 21.26 -8.13 -19.41
C GLU A 34 20.36 -9.14 -18.68
N SER A 35 20.83 -10.39 -18.53
CA SER A 35 20.13 -11.43 -17.76
C SER A 35 19.89 -11.06 -16.29
N GLN A 36 20.71 -10.17 -15.73
CA GLN A 36 20.56 -9.59 -14.40
C GLN A 36 19.76 -8.27 -14.38
N LEU A 37 19.55 -7.63 -15.53
CA LEU A 37 18.78 -6.39 -15.68
C LEU A 37 17.27 -6.60 -15.86
N LYS A 38 16.82 -7.87 -15.87
CA LYS A 38 15.41 -8.28 -16.04
C LYS A 38 14.44 -7.56 -15.10
N PHE A 39 14.86 -7.20 -13.88
CA PHE A 39 14.06 -6.46 -12.90
C PHE A 39 13.46 -5.16 -13.46
N ILE A 40 14.14 -4.49 -14.40
CA ILE A 40 13.63 -3.29 -15.08
C ILE A 40 12.46 -3.65 -15.99
N THR A 41 12.55 -4.75 -16.74
CA THR A 41 11.46 -5.23 -17.60
C THR A 41 10.27 -5.77 -16.80
N GLU A 42 10.53 -6.37 -15.64
CA GLU A 42 9.51 -6.87 -14.72
C GLU A 42 8.70 -5.71 -14.11
N ALA A 43 9.37 -4.62 -13.71
CA ALA A 43 8.71 -3.39 -13.26
C ALA A 43 7.76 -2.81 -14.32
N TRP A 44 8.22 -2.69 -15.58
CA TRP A 44 7.40 -2.22 -16.69
C TRP A 44 6.22 -3.15 -17.00
N LEU A 45 6.42 -4.46 -17.00
CA LEU A 45 5.33 -5.44 -17.16
C LEU A 45 4.30 -5.32 -16.05
N GLN A 46 4.73 -5.15 -14.80
CA GLN A 46 3.85 -4.92 -13.66
C GLN A 46 3.04 -3.63 -13.85
N ILE A 47 3.66 -2.53 -14.28
CA ILE A 47 2.95 -1.26 -14.59
C ILE A 47 1.88 -1.47 -15.67
N ILE A 48 2.19 -2.18 -16.75
CA ILE A 48 1.27 -2.43 -17.88
C ILE A 48 0.02 -3.20 -17.42
N GLU A 49 0.17 -4.22 -16.58
CA GLU A 49 -0.96 -4.99 -16.06
C GLU A 49 -1.69 -4.26 -14.94
N CYS A 50 -1.02 -3.51 -14.07
CA CYS A 50 -1.67 -2.61 -13.12
C CYS A 50 -2.59 -1.61 -13.83
N ARG A 51 -2.10 -0.92 -14.87
CA ARG A 51 -2.93 0.00 -15.70
C ARG A 51 -4.11 -0.70 -16.36
N ARG A 52 -3.95 -1.97 -16.78
CA ARG A 52 -5.02 -2.80 -17.33
C ARG A 52 -6.10 -3.07 -16.27
N VAL A 53 -5.71 -3.46 -15.06
CA VAL A 53 -6.64 -3.67 -13.94
C VAL A 53 -7.38 -2.36 -13.64
N LEU A 54 -6.67 -1.26 -13.43
CA LEU A 54 -7.27 0.05 -13.12
C LEU A 54 -8.31 0.49 -14.14
N LYS A 55 -8.05 0.28 -15.44
CA LYS A 55 -9.02 0.58 -16.50
C LYS A 55 -10.39 -0.05 -16.22
N TRP A 56 -10.41 -1.30 -15.77
CA TRP A 56 -11.63 -2.05 -15.48
C TRP A 56 -12.18 -1.80 -14.07
N THR A 57 -11.33 -1.60 -13.05
CA THR A 57 -11.81 -1.25 -11.70
C THR A 57 -12.53 0.10 -11.70
N TYR A 58 -12.06 1.10 -12.46
CA TYR A 58 -12.80 2.34 -12.68
C TYR A 58 -14.17 2.15 -13.33
N ALA A 59 -14.36 1.12 -14.17
CA ALA A 59 -15.67 0.81 -14.75
C ALA A 59 -16.56 0.06 -13.74
N TYR A 60 -15.98 -0.85 -12.96
CA TYR A 60 -16.66 -1.57 -11.89
C TYR A 60 -17.18 -0.62 -10.80
N GLY A 61 -16.32 0.24 -10.26
CA GLY A 61 -16.69 1.18 -9.18
C GLY A 61 -17.80 2.16 -9.57
N TYR A 62 -17.86 2.57 -10.84
CA TYR A 62 -18.94 3.42 -11.37
C TYR A 62 -20.32 2.74 -11.29
N TYR A 63 -20.38 1.42 -11.48
CA TYR A 63 -21.62 0.64 -11.45
C TYR A 63 -21.90 -0.04 -10.10
N LEU A 64 -21.06 0.13 -9.09
CA LEU A 64 -21.20 -0.49 -7.77
C LEU A 64 -22.23 0.30 -6.91
N PRO A 65 -23.45 -0.20 -6.68
CA PRO A 65 -24.53 0.60 -6.07
C PRO A 65 -24.38 0.76 -4.55
N ASP A 66 -23.80 -0.24 -3.89
CA ASP A 66 -23.58 -0.31 -2.44
C ASP A 66 -22.53 0.71 -2.00
N HIS A 67 -22.89 1.57 -1.05
CA HIS A 67 -22.06 2.66 -0.56
C HIS A 67 -20.83 2.16 0.21
N ASP A 68 -21.01 1.21 1.13
CA ASP A 68 -19.97 0.79 2.06
C ASP A 68 -18.96 -0.11 1.34
N LYS A 69 -19.45 -0.96 0.41
CA LYS A 69 -18.61 -1.69 -0.54
C LYS A 69 -17.84 -0.74 -1.46
N ARG A 70 -18.45 0.35 -1.93
CA ARG A 70 -17.75 1.36 -2.74
C ARG A 70 -16.65 2.06 -1.95
N GLN A 71 -16.90 2.48 -0.71
CA GLN A 71 -15.89 3.13 0.14
C GLN A 71 -14.68 2.20 0.40
N PHE A 72 -14.93 0.91 0.67
CA PHE A 72 -13.85 -0.06 0.85
C PHE A 72 -13.07 -0.33 -0.45
N PHE A 73 -13.78 -0.45 -1.57
CA PHE A 73 -13.17 -0.60 -2.89
C PHE A 73 -12.32 0.62 -3.29
N GLU A 74 -12.82 1.85 -3.07
CA GLU A 74 -12.09 3.10 -3.36
C GLU A 74 -10.81 3.21 -2.52
N TYR A 75 -10.82 2.76 -1.26
CA TYR A 75 -9.62 2.66 -0.43
C TYR A 75 -8.58 1.69 -1.01
N LEU A 76 -8.99 0.47 -1.37
CA LEU A 76 -8.08 -0.52 -1.98
C LEU A 76 -7.54 -0.05 -3.34
N GLN A 77 -8.37 0.61 -4.15
CA GLN A 77 -7.96 1.21 -5.40
C GLN A 77 -6.95 2.35 -5.18
N GLY A 78 -7.17 3.21 -4.19
CA GLY A 78 -6.25 4.32 -3.86
C GLY A 78 -4.86 3.84 -3.44
N GLU A 79 -4.78 2.80 -2.60
CA GLU A 79 -3.51 2.18 -2.21
C GLU A 79 -2.77 1.58 -3.42
N ALA A 80 -3.51 0.87 -4.30
CA ALA A 80 -2.98 0.30 -5.52
C ALA A 80 -2.48 1.38 -6.51
N GLU A 81 -3.23 2.46 -6.71
CA GLU A 81 -2.83 3.60 -7.55
C GLU A 81 -1.59 4.31 -6.99
N SER A 82 -1.54 4.56 -5.68
CA SER A 82 -0.37 5.14 -4.99
C SER A 82 0.89 4.29 -5.16
N GLY A 83 0.78 2.96 -4.98
CA GLY A 83 1.87 2.02 -5.26
C GLY A 83 2.33 2.07 -6.72
N LEU A 84 1.38 2.09 -7.66
CA LEU A 84 1.67 2.14 -9.09
C LEU A 84 2.41 3.42 -9.50
N GLU A 85 1.99 4.60 -9.04
CA GLU A 85 2.68 5.85 -9.40
C GLU A 85 4.08 5.91 -8.80
N ARG A 86 4.30 5.36 -7.60
CA ARG A 86 5.65 5.23 -7.01
C ARG A 86 6.56 4.32 -7.83
N LEU A 87 6.06 3.16 -8.26
CA LEU A 87 6.78 2.24 -9.13
C LEU A 87 7.10 2.87 -10.49
N HIS A 88 6.10 3.48 -11.12
CA HIS A 88 6.21 4.12 -12.42
C HIS A 88 7.21 5.29 -12.41
N LYS A 89 7.16 6.15 -11.39
CA LYS A 89 8.15 7.22 -11.20
C LYS A 89 9.56 6.68 -11.01
N CYS A 90 9.73 5.60 -10.24
CA CYS A 90 11.05 5.00 -10.02
C CYS A 90 11.67 4.50 -11.34
N VAL A 91 10.92 3.73 -12.14
CA VAL A 91 11.44 3.21 -13.41
C VAL A 91 11.53 4.25 -14.53
N GLU A 92 10.67 5.28 -14.54
CA GLU A 92 10.71 6.33 -15.57
C GLU A 92 11.74 7.42 -15.28
N LYS A 93 11.91 7.84 -14.01
CA LYS A 93 12.71 9.03 -13.65
C LYS A 93 14.00 8.71 -12.91
N GLU A 94 13.99 7.73 -12.01
CA GLU A 94 15.21 7.36 -11.26
C GLU A 94 16.15 6.47 -12.08
N LEU A 95 15.63 5.80 -13.13
CA LEU A 95 16.47 5.07 -14.08
C LEU A 95 17.29 5.98 -14.99
N GLU A 96 16.76 7.16 -15.36
CA GLU A 96 17.38 8.10 -16.32
C GLU A 96 18.83 8.46 -15.92
N VAL A 97 19.13 8.61 -14.62
CA VAL A 97 20.48 8.95 -14.14
C VAL A 97 21.52 7.86 -14.44
N PHE A 98 21.09 6.59 -14.46
CA PHE A 98 21.96 5.44 -14.75
C PHE A 98 22.12 5.20 -16.25
N GLU A 99 21.19 5.70 -17.09
CA GLU A 99 21.28 5.65 -18.54
C GLU A 99 22.23 6.68 -19.14
N VAL A 100 22.46 7.81 -18.44
CA VAL A 100 23.35 8.91 -18.88
C VAL A 100 24.73 8.88 -18.20
N ALA A 101 24.97 7.96 -17.27
CA ALA A 101 26.25 7.82 -16.59
C ALA A 101 27.37 7.35 -17.55
N GLU A 102 28.57 7.90 -17.40
CA GLU A 102 29.76 7.50 -18.17
C GLU A 102 30.50 6.31 -17.55
N VAL A 103 30.26 6.05 -16.26
CA VAL A 103 30.92 5.01 -15.45
C VAL A 103 29.88 4.23 -14.62
N PRO A 104 30.19 2.99 -14.17
CA PRO A 104 29.34 2.26 -13.23
C PRO A 104 29.04 3.10 -11.98
N SER A 105 27.78 3.17 -11.56
CA SER A 105 27.39 3.88 -10.34
C SER A 105 27.27 2.91 -9.16
N GLU A 106 27.87 3.26 -8.03
CA GLU A 106 27.76 2.49 -6.77
C GLU A 106 26.30 2.37 -6.29
N ASP A 107 25.48 3.39 -6.58
CA ASP A 107 24.04 3.42 -6.23
C ASP A 107 23.17 2.50 -7.11
N PHE A 108 23.70 1.95 -8.21
CA PHE A 108 22.91 1.10 -9.13
C PHE A 108 22.34 -0.15 -8.44
N ASN A 109 23.08 -0.72 -7.48
CA ASN A 109 22.60 -1.86 -6.68
C ASN A 109 21.49 -1.45 -5.68
N GLN A 110 21.55 -0.23 -5.15
CA GLN A 110 20.49 0.33 -4.31
C GLN A 110 19.23 0.57 -5.14
N PHE A 111 19.37 1.16 -6.33
CA PHE A 111 18.28 1.33 -7.29
C PHE A 111 17.64 -0.03 -7.67
N ARG A 112 18.45 -1.05 -8.00
CA ARG A 112 17.97 -2.41 -8.29
C ARG A 112 17.13 -2.99 -7.15
N THR A 113 17.60 -2.83 -5.92
CA THR A 113 16.90 -3.28 -4.72
C THR A 113 15.57 -2.52 -4.53
N LYS A 114 15.60 -1.19 -4.67
CA LYS A 114 14.43 -0.31 -4.56
C LYS A 114 13.37 -0.64 -5.62
N LEU A 115 13.75 -0.78 -6.89
CA LEU A 115 12.83 -1.05 -7.98
C LEU A 115 12.18 -2.44 -7.83
N THR A 116 12.97 -3.46 -7.44
CA THR A 116 12.46 -4.81 -7.16
C THR A 116 11.48 -4.83 -5.98
N GLY A 117 11.79 -4.07 -4.92
CA GLY A 117 10.90 -3.89 -3.76
C GLY A 117 9.59 -3.19 -4.11
N LEU A 118 9.66 -2.07 -4.85
CA LEU A 118 8.47 -1.36 -5.33
C LEU A 118 7.61 -2.21 -6.27
N THR A 119 8.23 -3.02 -7.13
CA THR A 119 7.52 -3.95 -8.03
C THR A 119 6.73 -4.98 -7.22
N SER A 120 7.38 -5.59 -6.23
CA SER A 120 6.76 -6.57 -5.33
C SER A 120 5.62 -5.97 -4.49
N ILE A 121 5.83 -4.78 -3.90
CA ILE A 121 4.81 -4.08 -3.10
C ILE A 121 3.61 -3.70 -3.96
N THR A 122 3.83 -3.15 -5.15
CA THR A 122 2.75 -2.78 -6.09
C THR A 122 1.95 -4.00 -6.51
N LYS A 123 2.63 -5.12 -6.82
CA LYS A 123 1.96 -6.39 -7.11
C LYS A 123 1.03 -6.82 -5.97
N THR A 124 1.50 -6.78 -4.71
CA THR A 124 0.68 -7.12 -3.53
C THR A 124 -0.57 -6.25 -3.40
N TYR A 125 -0.47 -4.93 -3.61
CA TYR A 125 -1.66 -4.06 -3.57
C TYR A 125 -2.69 -4.45 -4.63
N PHE A 126 -2.26 -4.73 -5.87
CA PHE A 126 -3.15 -5.16 -6.94
C PHE A 126 -3.73 -6.56 -6.72
N GLU A 127 -2.96 -7.49 -6.16
CA GLU A 127 -3.50 -8.80 -5.76
C GLU A 127 -4.58 -8.66 -4.68
N ASN A 128 -4.39 -7.79 -3.69
CA ASN A 128 -5.39 -7.57 -2.63
C ASN A 128 -6.67 -6.93 -3.19
N LEU A 129 -6.53 -5.96 -4.10
CA LEU A 129 -7.65 -5.36 -4.82
C LEU A 129 -8.42 -6.41 -5.64
N MET A 130 -7.72 -7.28 -6.38
CA MET A 130 -8.36 -8.35 -7.16
C MET A 130 -9.05 -9.39 -6.27
N LYS A 131 -8.42 -9.84 -5.17
CA LYS A 131 -9.04 -10.78 -4.21
C LYS A 131 -10.32 -10.22 -3.58
N ALA A 132 -10.35 -8.91 -3.28
CA ALA A 132 -11.55 -8.23 -2.76
C ALA A 132 -12.66 -8.08 -3.82
N LEU A 133 -12.31 -7.98 -5.10
CA LEU A 133 -13.29 -8.01 -6.19
C LEU A 133 -13.83 -9.42 -6.41
N GLU A 134 -12.97 -10.44 -6.37
CA GLU A 134 -13.32 -11.86 -6.48
C GLU A 134 -14.21 -12.33 -5.32
N ASN A 135 -14.04 -11.79 -4.11
CA ASN A 135 -14.88 -12.10 -2.95
C ASN A 135 -16.19 -11.29 -2.88
N GLY A 136 -16.47 -10.41 -3.84
CA GLY A 136 -17.69 -9.59 -3.86
C GLY A 136 -17.72 -8.48 -2.79
N LEU A 137 -16.55 -8.02 -2.34
CA LEU A 137 -16.34 -7.02 -1.29
C LEU A 137 -17.02 -7.42 0.04
N ALA A 138 -16.99 -8.71 0.36
CA ALA A 138 -17.64 -9.28 1.56
C ALA A 138 -16.98 -8.87 2.88
N ASP A 139 -15.75 -8.33 2.83
CA ASP A 139 -15.01 -7.84 4.02
C ASP A 139 -15.64 -6.60 4.67
N VAL A 140 -16.63 -5.99 4.01
CA VAL A 140 -17.46 -4.92 4.58
C VAL A 140 -18.54 -5.49 5.51
N ASP A 141 -19.17 -6.60 5.11
CA ASP A 141 -20.31 -7.20 5.82
C ASP A 141 -19.90 -7.72 7.22
N SER A 142 -18.64 -8.13 7.38
CA SER A 142 -18.10 -8.65 8.64
C SER A 142 -17.92 -7.60 9.75
N LYS A 143 -17.94 -6.29 9.43
CA LYS A 143 -17.92 -5.22 10.45
C LYS A 143 -19.28 -4.92 11.07
N GLY A 144 -20.39 -5.32 10.42
CA GLY A 144 -21.75 -5.08 10.93
C GLY A 144 -22.15 -5.94 12.14
N ALA A 145 -21.44 -7.05 12.39
CA ALA A 145 -21.85 -8.06 13.37
C ALA A 145 -21.39 -7.81 14.82
N SER A 146 -20.41 -6.91 15.06
CA SER A 146 -19.73 -6.79 16.36
C SER A 146 -20.26 -5.67 17.28
N SER A 147 -21.47 -5.16 17.05
CA SER A 147 -22.04 -4.01 17.77
C SER A 147 -23.46 -4.26 18.32
N LYS A 148 -23.67 -5.39 18.99
CA LYS A 148 -24.88 -5.64 19.82
C LYS A 148 -24.52 -6.10 21.23
N SER A 149 -23.82 -5.22 21.96
CA SER A 149 -23.69 -5.33 23.41
C SER A 149 -24.99 -4.89 24.09
N THR A 150 -25.61 -5.81 24.81
CA THR A 150 -26.94 -5.72 25.43
C THR A 150 -27.10 -4.51 26.37
N THR A 151 -28.11 -3.67 26.15
CA THR A 151 -28.52 -2.64 27.11
C THR A 151 -29.35 -3.26 28.24
N ASN A 152 -28.70 -3.66 29.34
CA ASN A 152 -29.42 -4.05 30.56
C ASN A 152 -29.97 -2.81 31.28
N ALA A 153 -31.28 -2.60 31.18
CA ALA A 153 -31.99 -1.61 31.98
C ALA A 153 -32.18 -2.13 33.43
N ILE A 154 -31.80 -1.33 34.42
CA ILE A 154 -32.15 -1.56 35.83
C ILE A 154 -32.72 -0.25 36.41
N SER A 155 -33.99 -0.29 36.80
CA SER A 155 -34.67 0.78 37.55
C SER A 155 -34.58 0.52 39.07
N PRO A 156 -34.80 1.53 39.93
CA PRO A 156 -34.16 1.57 41.25
C PRO A 156 -34.97 0.91 42.37
N ILE A 157 -34.27 0.39 43.39
CA ILE A 157 -34.85 -0.01 44.68
C ILE A 157 -34.22 0.81 45.81
N LYS A 158 -35.06 1.27 46.74
CA LYS A 158 -34.75 2.20 47.83
C LYS A 158 -34.86 1.46 49.16
N ALA A 159 -33.78 1.38 49.95
CA ALA A 159 -33.79 0.82 51.30
C ALA A 159 -32.83 1.59 52.24
N LYS A 160 -33.03 1.44 53.55
CA LYS A 160 -32.59 2.39 54.60
C LYS A 160 -31.90 1.67 55.76
N GLY A 161 -30.87 2.30 56.34
CA GLY A 161 -30.12 1.82 57.51
C GLY A 161 -28.73 1.29 57.11
N GLY A 162 -27.67 1.44 57.91
CA GLY A 162 -27.58 1.98 59.27
C GLY A 162 -26.57 1.16 60.06
N GLY A 163 -25.32 1.63 60.20
CA GLY A 163 -24.24 0.86 60.83
C GLY A 163 -22.97 1.69 61.01
N LYS A 164 -22.21 1.41 62.07
CA LYS A 164 -21.19 2.29 62.65
C LYS A 164 -19.88 1.52 62.83
N GLY A 165 -18.79 1.95 62.20
CA GLY A 165 -17.46 1.33 62.31
C GLY A 165 -16.36 2.40 62.38
N LYS A 166 -15.42 2.24 63.33
CA LYS A 166 -14.44 3.27 63.72
C LYS A 166 -13.01 2.69 63.65
N GLY A 167 -12.05 3.49 63.17
CA GLY A 167 -10.60 3.20 63.22
C GLY A 167 -9.93 3.24 61.84
N GLY A 168 -8.70 3.76 61.68
CA GLY A 168 -7.86 4.48 62.64
C GLY A 168 -6.41 4.66 62.12
N SER A 169 -5.79 5.82 62.40
CA SER A 169 -4.39 6.22 62.08
C SER A 169 -4.00 6.30 60.59
N LYS A 170 -3.36 7.34 60.04
CA LYS A 170 -2.24 8.26 60.41
C LYS A 170 -0.88 7.84 59.85
N ASN A 171 -0.30 8.76 59.07
CA ASN A 171 1.11 8.90 58.65
C ASN A 171 1.67 7.74 57.81
N GLY A 172 2.60 7.95 56.87
CA GLY A 172 3.29 9.16 56.42
C GLY A 172 4.70 8.79 55.92
N GLY A 173 5.30 9.58 55.03
CA GLY A 173 6.69 9.35 54.60
C GLY A 173 6.94 9.70 53.13
N SER A 174 7.90 10.58 52.89
CA SER A 174 8.32 11.09 51.58
C SER A 174 9.73 10.60 51.25
N SER A 175 10.04 10.31 49.97
CA SER A 175 11.28 10.81 49.33
C SER A 175 11.50 10.42 47.85
N ARG A 176 11.78 11.46 47.06
CA ARG A 176 12.95 11.61 46.15
C ARG A 176 13.01 10.88 44.77
N ASN A 177 12.74 11.68 43.74
CA ASN A 177 13.56 11.99 42.53
C ASN A 177 15.10 11.90 42.77
N PRO A 178 16.01 11.93 41.75
CA PRO A 178 15.86 12.43 40.36
C PRO A 178 16.46 11.44 39.31
N ASP A 179 16.83 11.76 38.05
CA ASP A 179 17.01 13.00 37.25
C ASP A 179 16.58 12.78 35.77
N ASP A 180 16.38 13.86 35.01
CA ASP A 180 16.30 13.89 33.53
C ASP A 180 17.68 14.19 32.92
N LYS A 181 18.05 13.52 31.81
CA LYS A 181 18.93 14.09 30.78
C LYS A 181 18.85 13.37 29.43
#